data_AF-A0A165LV60-F1
#
_entry.id   AF-A0A165LV60-F1
#
_cell.length_a   1.000
_cell.length_b   1.000
_cell.length_c   1.000
_cell.angle_alpha   90.00
_cell.angle_beta   90.00
_cell.angle_gamma   90.00
#
_symmetry.space_group_name_H-M   'P 1'
#
loop_
_entity.id
_entity.type
_entity.pdbx_description
1 polymer ?
#
loop_
_entity_poly.entity_id
_entity_poly.type
_entity_poly.pdbx_seq_one_letter_code
_entity_poly.pdbx_strand_id
1 'polypeptide(L)'
;VHDHQVVHGDIKGANVLVSDEGVARLCDFGLSVLLAEHSQSISHTGLKGTSRWMAPELLVEGTRPSYSTDVYACGCLLIEV
;
A
#
# COMPACT_ATOMS: atom_id res chain seq x y z
N VAL A 1 1.99 -7.11 7.22
CA VAL A 1 1.61 -7.64 5.89
C VAL A 1 2.82 -8.10 5.06
N HIS A 2 3.96 -7.38 5.10
CA HIS A 2 5.18 -7.76 4.36
C HIS A 2 5.74 -9.14 4.72
N ASP A 3 5.60 -9.59 5.98
CA ASP A 3 5.97 -10.95 6.43
C ASP A 3 5.21 -12.06 5.66
N HIS A 4 4.04 -11.73 5.10
CA HIS A 4 3.22 -12.65 4.29
C HIS A 4 3.46 -12.43 2.78
N GLN A 5 4.54 -11.73 2.42
CA GLN A 5 4.88 -11.35 1.06
C GLN A 5 3.84 -10.48 0.34
N VAL A 6 3.06 -9.69 1.08
CA VAL A 6 2.00 -8.81 0.54
C VAL A 6 2.43 -7.35 0.64
N VAL A 7 2.44 -6.64 -0.48
CA VAL A 7 2.46 -5.17 -0.54
C VAL A 7 1.02 -4.67 -0.46
N HIS A 8 0.71 -3.72 0.41
CA HIS A 8 -0.64 -3.20 0.57
C HIS A 8 -1.06 -2.28 -0.59
N GLY A 9 -0.19 -1.33 -0.96
CA GLY A 9 -0.37 -0.44 -2.12
C GLY A 9 -1.29 0.77 -1.90
N ASP A 10 -1.89 0.94 -0.72
CA ASP A 10 -2.80 2.07 -0.40
C ASP A 10 -2.90 2.31 1.11
N ILE A 11 -1.75 2.39 1.79
CA ILE A 11 -1.69 2.74 3.22
C ILE A 11 -2.02 4.23 3.38
N LYS A 12 -3.05 4.54 4.18
CA LYS A 12 -3.54 5.90 4.50
C LYS A 12 -4.44 5.86 5.73
N GLY A 13 -4.72 7.02 6.35
CA GLY A 13 -5.52 7.09 7.57
C GLY A 13 -6.91 6.48 7.41
N ALA A 14 -7.56 6.70 6.27
CA ALA A 14 -8.87 6.14 5.96
C ALA A 14 -8.90 4.59 5.89
N ASN A 15 -7.75 3.94 5.74
CA ASN A 15 -7.62 2.47 5.69
C ASN A 15 -7.09 1.89 7.01
N VAL A 16 -7.05 2.69 8.09
CA VAL A 16 -6.74 2.22 9.45
C VAL A 16 -8.00 2.32 10.30
N LEU A 17 -8.55 1.17 10.67
CA LEU A 17 -9.69 1.08 11.58
C LEU A 17 -9.19 0.94 13.01
N VAL A 18 -9.92 1.51 13.97
CA VAL A 18 -9.61 1.40 15.39
C VAL A 18 -10.78 0.69 16.07
N SER A 19 -10.51 -0.42 16.76
CA SER A 19 -11.55 -1.12 17.52
C SER A 19 -11.92 -0.37 18.81
N ASP A 20 -12.99 -0.79 19.48
CA ASP A 20 -13.43 -0.19 20.76
C ASP A 20 -12.37 -0.35 21.87
N GLU A 21 -11.48 -1.34 21.75
CA GLU A 21 -10.32 -1.55 22.64
C GLU A 21 -9.09 -0.70 22.25
N GLY A 22 -9.22 0.20 21.27
CA GLY A 22 -8.13 1.06 20.81
C GLY A 22 -7.09 0.36 19.93
N VAL A 23 -7.41 -0.81 19.37
CA VAL A 23 -6.48 -1.57 18.53
C VAL A 23 -6.60 -1.13 17.07
N ALA A 24 -5.52 -0.58 16.52
CA ALA A 24 -5.43 -0.24 15.10
C ALA A 24 -5.31 -1.49 14.22
N ARG A 25 -6.10 -1.54 13.15
CA ARG A 25 -6.11 -2.62 12.16
C ARG A 25 -6.12 -2.03 10.75
N LEU A 26 -5.20 -2.49 9.92
CA LEU A 26 -5.14 -2.13 8.52
C LEU A 26 -6.23 -2.87 7.73
N CYS A 27 -6.94 -2.16 6.86
CA CYS A 27 -8.01 -2.70 6.02
C CYS A 27 -7.85 -2.28 4.54
N ASP A 28 -8.77 -2.76 3.70
CA ASP A 28 -8.83 -2.48 2.26
C ASP A 28 -7.61 -2.96 1.44
N PHE A 29 -7.55 -4.27 1.25
CA PHE A 29 -6.53 -4.95 0.45
C PHE A 29 -6.85 -4.98 -1.06
N GLY A 30 -7.77 -4.14 -1.54
CA GLY A 30 -8.22 -4.16 -2.94
C GLY A 30 -7.13 -3.81 -3.96
N LEU A 31 -6.06 -3.13 -3.51
CA LEU A 31 -4.88 -2.79 -4.29
C LEU A 31 -3.63 -3.59 -3.91
N SER A 32 -3.77 -4.58 -3.04
CA SER A 32 -2.65 -5.36 -2.53
C SER A 32 -2.08 -6.31 -3.58
N VAL A 33 -0.76 -6.49 -3.53
CA VAL A 33 0.02 -7.31 -4.45
C VAL A 33 0.78 -8.37 -3.68
N LEU A 34 0.62 -9.64 -4.07
CA LEU A 34 1.43 -10.75 -3.57
C LEU A 34 2.73 -10.82 -4.37
N LEU A 35 3.89 -10.78 -3.70
CA LEU A 35 5.21 -10.84 -4.33
C LEU A 35 5.71 -12.27 -4.60
N ALA A 36 4.86 -13.29 -4.42
CA ALA A 36 5.24 -14.68 -4.67
C ALA A 36 5.76 -14.89 -6.11
N GLU A 37 6.85 -15.66 -6.22
CA GLU A 37 7.62 -15.83 -7.44
C GLU A 37 6.75 -16.24 -8.64
N HIS A 38 6.89 -15.50 -9.75
CA HIS A 38 6.47 -15.89 -11.10
C HIS A 38 4.97 -16.02 -11.41
N SER A 39 4.11 -15.15 -10.88
CA SER A 39 2.77 -14.97 -11.47
C SER A 39 2.76 -13.81 -12.46
N GLN A 40 2.88 -14.17 -13.74
CA GLN A 40 2.62 -13.31 -14.88
C GLN A 40 1.22 -12.69 -14.78
N SER A 41 1.10 -11.41 -15.18
CA SER A 41 -0.14 -10.63 -15.29
C SER A 41 -0.76 -10.06 -13.99
N ILE A 42 -0.08 -9.11 -13.36
CA ILE A 42 -0.84 -8.01 -12.73
C ILE A 42 -1.01 -6.96 -13.82
N SER A 43 -2.25 -6.78 -14.24
CA SER A 43 -2.62 -5.87 -15.32
C SER A 43 -2.09 -4.47 -15.01
N HIS A 44 -1.26 -3.96 -15.92
CA HIS A 44 -0.84 -2.55 -15.99
C HIS A 44 -2.09 -1.69 -16.12
N THR A 45 -2.71 -1.35 -15.00
CA THR A 45 -3.99 -0.64 -14.96
C THR A 45 -3.78 0.69 -14.26
N GLY A 46 -2.93 1.52 -14.85
CA GLY A 46 -2.73 2.92 -14.47
C GLY A 46 -2.23 3.16 -13.04
N LEU A 47 -2.08 4.44 -12.71
CA LEU A 47 -1.77 4.90 -11.37
C LEU A 47 -2.95 4.55 -10.44
N LYS A 48 -2.76 3.57 -9.55
CA LYS A 48 -3.76 3.15 -8.56
C LYS A 48 -3.27 3.46 -7.15
N GLY A 49 -4.21 3.80 -6.27
CA GLY A 49 -3.93 4.25 -4.90
C GLY A 49 -4.13 5.75 -4.73
N THR A 50 -3.92 6.22 -3.51
CA THR A 50 -4.23 7.61 -3.14
C THR A 50 -2.99 8.50 -3.27
N SER A 51 -3.00 9.42 -4.24
CA SER A 51 -1.81 10.20 -4.66
C SER A 51 -1.05 10.92 -3.54
N ARG A 52 -1.72 11.35 -2.47
CA ARG A 52 -1.09 12.05 -1.33
C ARG A 52 -0.16 11.16 -0.49
N TRP A 53 -0.42 9.85 -0.39
CA TRP A 53 0.40 8.88 0.34
C TRP A 53 1.31 8.06 -0.59
N MET A 54 1.24 8.34 -1.90
CA MET A 54 1.95 7.57 -2.90
C MET A 54 3.43 7.93 -2.92
N ALA A 55 4.27 6.89 -2.90
CA ALA A 55 5.71 7.04 -3.06
C ALA A 55 6.05 7.66 -4.43
N PRO A 56 7.03 8.59 -4.51
CA PRO A 56 7.30 9.34 -5.73
C PRO A 56 7.70 8.45 -6.91
N GLU A 57 8.37 7.32 -6.67
CA GLU A 57 8.71 6.35 -7.71
C GLU A 57 7.48 5.76 -8.41
N LEU A 58 6.34 5.65 -7.73
CA LEU A 58 5.09 5.13 -8.31
C LEU A 58 4.45 6.08 -9.32
N LEU A 59 4.89 7.35 -9.35
CA LEU A 59 4.44 8.33 -10.34
C LEU A 59 5.10 8.11 -11.71
N VAL A 60 6.16 7.30 -11.76
CA VAL A 60 6.85 6.95 -13.01
C VAL A 60 6.15 5.75 -13.64
N GLU A 61 5.80 5.87 -14.92
CA GLU A 61 5.13 4.80 -15.66
C GLU A 61 5.94 3.49 -15.65
N GLY A 62 5.24 2.36 -15.45
CA GLY A 62 5.86 1.03 -15.45
C GLY A 62 6.49 0.61 -14.12
N THR A 63 6.56 1.49 -13.13
CA THR A 63 6.93 1.11 -11.76
C THR A 63 5.80 0.33 -11.08
N ARG A 64 6.17 -0.42 -10.03
CA ARG A 64 5.25 -1.31 -9.31
C ARG A 64 5.31 -1.04 -7.81
N PRO A 65 4.18 -1.22 -7.09
CA PRO A 65 4.17 -1.25 -5.64
C PRO A 65 5.19 -2.26 -5.10
N SER A 66 5.89 -1.87 -4.05
CA SER A 66 6.88 -2.68 -3.36
C SER A 66 6.82 -2.43 -1.85
N TYR A 67 7.62 -3.15 -1.07
CA TYR A 67 7.67 -2.89 0.36
C TYR A 67 8.15 -1.47 0.69
N SER A 68 9.08 -0.90 -0.09
CA SER A 68 9.56 0.47 0.15
C SER A 68 8.48 1.51 -0.10
N THR A 69 7.60 1.27 -1.08
CA THR A 69 6.50 2.20 -1.38
C THR A 69 5.45 2.22 -0.26
N ASP A 70 5.19 1.05 0.36
CA ASP A 70 4.36 0.97 1.56
C ASP A 70 5.00 1.68 2.76
N VAL A 71 6.33 1.58 2.91
CA VAL A 71 7.06 2.28 3.98
C VAL A 71 6.95 3.79 3.82
N TYR A 72 7.05 4.31 2.59
CA TYR A 72 6.82 5.73 2.32
C TYR A 72 5.40 6.15 2.71
N ALA A 73 4.39 5.40 2.28
CA ALA A 73 2.99 5.68 2.59
C ALA A 73 2.70 5.63 4.11
N CYS A 74 3.34 4.69 4.82
CA CYS A 74 3.33 4.64 6.28
C CYS A 74 3.96 5.89 6.91
N GLY A 75 5.05 6.41 6.35
CA GLY A 75 5.64 7.69 6.75
C GLY A 75 4.66 8.86 6.60
N CYS A 76 3.92 8.92 5.48
CA CYS A 76 2.86 9.91 5.29
C CYS A 76 1.74 9.77 6.32
N LEU A 77 1.30 8.54 6.62
CA LEU A 77 0.30 8.24 7.64
C LEU A 77 0.73 8.71 9.04
N LEU A 78 2.00 8.53 9.40
CA LEU A 78 2.52 8.98 10.71
C LEU A 78 2.50 10.51 10.87
N ILE A 79 2.59 11.26 9.77
CA ILE A 79 2.55 12.73 9.74
C ILE A 79 1.11 13.27 9.67
N GLU A 80 0.15 12.43 9.27
CA GLU A 80 -1.26 12.81 9.12
C GLU A 80 -1.92 13.21 10.46
N VAL A 81 -1.31 12.82 11.58
CA VAL A 81 -1.74 13.10 12.96
C VAL A 81 -1.12 14.40 13.48
#